data_AF-W9Z3T0-F1
#
_entry.id   AF-W9Z3T0-F1
#
_cell.length_a   1.000
_cell.length_b   1.000
_cell.length_c   1.000
_cell.angle_alpha   90.00
_cell.angle_beta   90.00
_cell.angle_gamma   90.00
#
_symmetry.space_group_name_H-M   'P 1'
#
loop_
_entity.id
_entity.type
_entity.pdbx_description
1 polymer ?
#
loop_
_entity_poly.entity_id
_entity_poly.type
_entity_poly.pdbx_seq_one_letter_code
_entity_poly.pdbx_strand_id
1 'polypeptide(L)'
;MDPSKQSQSFNSIYPFVIIPEYQLLACKLCGFATLPNEVNAHLRTKHNNIALECRRRLVEQVKAIPNLLQDQAKLRLPRIPIEPISCLAAPRLDGLKCRKCGCMFRQAQKMRLHCTKEHLWKNPRDRGRPISGLEPSAELPWIEGVACQRFFPS
;
A
#
# COMPACT_ATOMS: atom_id res chain seq x y z
N MET A 1 -1.83 -21.20 -32.15
CA MET A 1 -2.55 -21.41 -30.87
C MET A 1 -3.14 -20.08 -30.48
N ASP A 2 -4.46 -20.02 -30.45
CA ASP A 2 -5.24 -18.79 -30.57
C ASP A 2 -5.19 -17.88 -29.31
N PRO A 3 -5.07 -16.55 -29.46
CA PRO A 3 -4.73 -15.62 -28.39
C PRO A 3 -5.98 -14.91 -27.86
N SER A 4 -6.84 -15.56 -27.07
CA SER A 4 -8.02 -14.90 -26.48
C SER A 4 -8.66 -15.75 -25.39
N LYS A 5 -8.22 -15.63 -24.13
CA LYS A 5 -9.05 -16.07 -23.00
C LYS A 5 -9.18 -14.98 -21.95
N GLN A 6 -10.39 -14.41 -21.99
CA GLN A 6 -11.17 -13.96 -20.84
C GLN A 6 -10.90 -12.54 -20.32
N SER A 7 -11.06 -11.58 -21.23
CA SER A 7 -11.71 -10.31 -20.91
C SER A 7 -13.23 -10.51 -20.85
N GLN A 8 -13.79 -10.95 -19.71
CA GLN A 8 -15.24 -10.84 -19.46
C GLN A 8 -15.60 -11.12 -18.00
N SER A 9 -16.10 -10.07 -17.31
CA SER A 9 -16.95 -10.01 -16.10
C SER A 9 -16.58 -8.94 -15.06
N PHE A 10 -16.10 -7.75 -15.47
CA PHE A 10 -15.67 -6.71 -14.52
C PHE A 10 -16.73 -5.67 -14.09
N ASN A 11 -18.04 -5.91 -14.29
CA ASN A 11 -19.09 -4.94 -13.90
C ASN A 11 -20.01 -5.38 -12.75
N SER A 12 -19.86 -6.58 -12.18
CA SER A 12 -20.81 -7.05 -11.16
C SER A 12 -20.50 -6.59 -9.73
N ILE A 13 -19.28 -6.11 -9.44
CA ILE A 13 -18.81 -5.78 -8.08
C ILE A 13 -18.50 -4.30 -7.87
N TYR A 14 -18.99 -3.41 -8.74
CA TYR A 14 -18.82 -1.97 -8.57
C TYR A 14 -19.26 -1.53 -7.16
N PRO A 15 -18.45 -0.74 -6.41
CA PRO A 15 -17.30 0.06 -6.86
C PRO A 15 -15.92 -0.62 -6.81
N PHE A 16 -15.84 -1.93 -6.57
CA PHE A 16 -14.58 -2.63 -6.49
C PHE A 16 -14.05 -3.05 -7.86
N VAL A 17 -12.73 -3.07 -8.00
CA VAL A 17 -12.01 -3.72 -9.09
C VAL A 17 -10.96 -4.65 -8.52
N ILE A 18 -10.69 -5.75 -9.20
CA ILE A 18 -9.67 -6.70 -8.78
C ILE A 18 -8.32 -6.23 -9.33
N ILE A 19 -7.30 -6.22 -8.49
CA ILE A 19 -5.90 -6.09 -8.89
C ILE A 19 -5.32 -7.51 -8.91
N PRO A 20 -5.27 -8.17 -10.08
CA PRO A 20 -4.96 -9.60 -10.17
C PRO A 20 -3.55 -9.93 -9.68
N GLU A 21 -2.57 -9.04 -9.92
CA GLU A 21 -1.17 -9.23 -9.52
C GLU A 21 -1.00 -9.36 -8.00
N TYR A 22 -1.87 -8.69 -7.23
CA TYR A 22 -1.85 -8.73 -5.76
C TYR A 22 -3.03 -9.50 -5.17
N GLN A 23 -3.94 -10.02 -6.03
CA GLN A 23 -5.16 -10.71 -5.61
C GLN A 23 -6.03 -9.87 -4.67
N LEU A 24 -6.01 -8.55 -4.83
CA LEU A 24 -6.68 -7.59 -3.95
C LEU A 24 -7.88 -6.93 -4.64
N LEU A 25 -8.83 -6.43 -3.86
CA LEU A 25 -9.86 -5.53 -4.35
C LEU A 25 -9.41 -4.09 -4.12
N ALA A 26 -9.57 -3.21 -5.09
CA ALA A 26 -9.42 -1.77 -4.95
C ALA A 26 -10.78 -1.09 -5.11
N CYS A 27 -11.13 -0.23 -4.15
CA CYS A 27 -12.34 0.56 -4.22
C CYS A 27 -12.09 1.80 -5.09
N LYS A 28 -12.80 1.91 -6.23
CA LYS A 28 -12.67 3.05 -7.14
C LYS A 28 -13.11 4.39 -6.55
N LEU A 29 -13.95 4.37 -5.51
CA LEU A 29 -14.45 5.60 -4.88
C LEU A 29 -13.40 6.28 -3.99
N CYS A 30 -12.51 5.52 -3.36
CA CYS A 30 -11.51 6.06 -2.43
C CYS A 30 -10.06 5.72 -2.80
N GLY A 31 -9.84 4.86 -3.79
CA GLY A 31 -8.51 4.47 -4.24
C GLY A 31 -7.74 3.60 -3.23
N PHE A 32 -8.44 2.88 -2.35
CA PHE A 32 -7.80 2.00 -1.39
C PHE A 32 -8.12 0.53 -1.66
N ALA A 33 -7.15 -0.32 -1.41
CA ALA A 33 -7.31 -1.75 -1.36
C ALA A 33 -8.16 -2.16 -0.16
N THR A 34 -8.90 -3.25 -0.30
CA THR A 34 -9.79 -3.81 0.71
C THR A 34 -9.72 -5.33 0.60
N LEU A 35 -9.55 -6.01 1.73
CA LEU A 35 -9.65 -7.47 1.76
C LEU A 35 -11.10 -7.93 1.63
N PRO A 36 -11.38 -9.14 1.13
CA PRO A 36 -12.73 -9.67 1.00
C PRO A 36 -13.54 -9.59 2.29
N ASN A 37 -12.91 -9.90 3.42
CA ASN A 37 -13.54 -9.89 4.74
C ASN A 37 -13.80 -8.47 5.27
N GLU A 38 -13.12 -7.46 4.72
CA GLU A 38 -13.24 -6.05 5.14
C GLU A 38 -14.21 -5.26 4.27
N VAL A 39 -14.73 -5.82 3.17
CA VAL A 39 -15.63 -5.12 2.24
C VAL A 39 -16.83 -4.49 2.94
N ASN A 40 -17.53 -5.25 3.80
CA ASN A 40 -18.69 -4.73 4.51
C ASN A 40 -18.31 -3.58 5.47
N ALA A 41 -17.21 -3.75 6.22
CA ALA A 41 -16.73 -2.75 7.17
C ALA A 41 -16.27 -1.47 6.44
N HIS A 42 -15.58 -1.63 5.32
CA HIS A 42 -15.16 -0.55 4.43
C HIS A 42 -16.37 0.24 3.92
N LEU A 43 -17.36 -0.43 3.32
CA LEU A 43 -18.56 0.23 2.80
C LEU A 43 -19.33 0.93 3.92
N ARG A 44 -19.46 0.30 5.10
CA ARG A 44 -20.17 0.91 6.24
C ARG A 44 -19.51 2.20 6.74
N THR A 45 -18.18 2.27 6.75
CA THR A 45 -17.42 3.36 7.37
C THR A 45 -17.04 4.46 6.39
N LYS A 46 -16.71 4.12 5.14
CA LYS A 46 -16.24 5.06 4.11
C LYS A 46 -17.31 5.43 3.09
N HIS A 47 -18.31 4.57 2.90
CA HIS A 47 -19.35 4.72 1.89
C HIS A 47 -20.74 4.42 2.46
N ASN A 48 -21.06 5.05 3.60
CA ASN A 48 -22.31 4.84 4.34
C ASN A 48 -23.58 5.19 3.53
N ASN A 49 -23.43 5.89 2.41
CA ASN A 49 -24.49 6.21 1.46
C ASN A 49 -24.97 4.99 0.64
N ILE A 50 -24.18 3.92 0.56
CA ILE A 50 -24.56 2.71 -0.18
C ILE A 50 -25.58 1.93 0.66
N ALA A 51 -26.73 1.60 0.09
CA ALA A 51 -27.81 0.89 0.79
C ALA A 51 -27.35 -0.48 1.33
N LEU A 52 -27.93 -0.90 2.47
CA LEU A 52 -27.56 -2.15 3.16
C LEU A 52 -27.69 -3.39 2.25
N GLU A 53 -28.76 -3.46 1.45
CA GLU A 53 -28.98 -4.56 0.51
C GLU A 53 -27.87 -4.64 -0.54
N CYS A 54 -27.48 -3.49 -1.12
CA CYS A 54 -26.35 -3.43 -2.06
C CYS A 54 -25.04 -3.89 -1.41
N ARG A 55 -24.77 -3.51 -0.16
CA ARG A 55 -23.57 -3.98 0.57
C ARG A 55 -23.58 -5.50 0.73
N ARG A 56 -24.71 -6.08 1.14
CA ARG A 56 -24.85 -7.54 1.29
C ARG A 56 -24.58 -8.26 -0.02
N ARG A 57 -25.19 -7.79 -1.12
CA ARG A 57 -24.97 -8.34 -2.46
C ARG A 57 -23.49 -8.29 -2.87
N LEU A 58 -22.82 -7.16 -2.63
CA LEU A 58 -21.39 -7.01 -2.94
C LEU A 58 -20.51 -7.97 -2.14
N VAL A 59 -20.81 -8.15 -0.85
CA VAL A 59 -20.07 -9.08 0.01
C VAL A 59 -20.20 -10.52 -0.51
N GLU A 60 -21.41 -10.94 -0.87
CA GLU A 60 -21.64 -12.30 -1.39
C GLU A 60 -20.94 -12.50 -2.74
N GLN A 61 -21.02 -11.51 -3.64
CA GLN A 61 -20.29 -11.55 -4.91
C GLN A 61 -18.78 -11.61 -4.71
N VAL A 62 -18.24 -10.84 -3.77
CA VAL A 62 -16.81 -10.86 -3.45
C VAL A 62 -16.36 -12.19 -2.88
N LYS A 63 -17.14 -12.79 -1.98
CA LYS A 63 -16.84 -14.12 -1.42
C LYS A 63 -16.83 -15.22 -2.48
N ALA A 64 -17.64 -15.08 -3.52
CA ALA A 64 -17.69 -16.04 -4.62
C ALA A 64 -16.45 -15.97 -5.53
N ILE A 65 -15.62 -14.92 -5.43
CA ILE A 65 -14.40 -14.77 -6.24
C ILE A 65 -13.29 -15.61 -5.61
N PRO A 66 -12.79 -16.65 -6.31
CA PRO A 66 -11.68 -17.45 -5.81
C PRO A 66 -10.36 -16.66 -5.85
N ASN A 67 -9.37 -17.13 -5.09
CA ASN A 67 -7.99 -16.62 -5.13
C ASN A 67 -7.81 -15.15 -4.74
N LEU A 68 -8.72 -14.57 -3.96
CA LEU A 68 -8.49 -13.26 -3.35
C LEU A 68 -7.67 -13.40 -2.07
N LEU A 69 -6.73 -12.47 -1.87
CA LEU A 69 -5.89 -12.38 -0.69
C LEU A 69 -6.77 -12.12 0.54
N GLN A 70 -6.68 -13.00 1.53
CA GLN A 70 -7.49 -12.92 2.76
C GLN A 70 -6.78 -12.20 3.90
N ASP A 71 -5.46 -12.04 3.80
CA ASP A 71 -4.61 -11.56 4.89
C ASP A 71 -3.53 -10.61 4.37
N GLN A 72 -3.38 -9.46 5.03
CA GLN A 72 -2.43 -8.43 4.61
C GLN A 72 -0.96 -8.87 4.80
N ALA A 73 -0.65 -9.74 5.77
CA ALA A 73 0.73 -10.18 6.02
C ALA A 73 1.25 -11.08 4.89
N LYS A 74 0.36 -11.71 4.11
CA LYS A 74 0.71 -12.47 2.91
C LYS A 74 0.93 -11.60 1.67
N LEU A 75 0.67 -10.29 1.74
CA LEU A 75 0.89 -9.38 0.62
C LEU A 75 2.39 -9.25 0.30
N ARG A 76 2.76 -9.62 -0.92
CA ARG A 76 4.13 -9.46 -1.41
C ARG A 76 4.24 -8.20 -2.26
N LEU A 77 4.99 -7.23 -1.76
CA LEU A 77 5.27 -5.99 -2.49
C LEU A 77 6.49 -6.17 -3.41
N PRO A 78 6.49 -5.53 -4.59
CA PRO A 78 7.66 -5.52 -5.46
C PRO A 78 8.82 -4.80 -4.75
N ARG A 79 10.03 -5.31 -4.95
CA ARG A 79 11.28 -4.69 -4.44
C ARG A 79 11.84 -3.63 -5.39
N ILE A 80 11.38 -3.66 -6.64
CA ILE A 80 11.72 -2.69 -7.68
C ILE A 80 10.62 -1.65 -7.81
N PRO A 81 10.96 -0.42 -8.24
CA PRO A 81 9.95 0.56 -8.62
C PRO A 81 9.05 0.01 -9.73
N ILE A 82 7.76 0.23 -9.60
CA ILE A 82 6.76 -0.10 -10.61
C ILE A 82 5.97 1.16 -10.97
N GLU A 83 5.27 1.10 -12.09
CA GLU A 83 4.33 2.15 -12.45
C GLU A 83 3.18 2.26 -11.44
N PRO A 84 2.60 3.46 -11.25
CA PRO A 84 1.46 3.63 -10.37
C PRO A 84 0.27 2.75 -10.75
N ILE A 85 -0.31 2.06 -9.77
CA ILE A 85 -1.51 1.25 -9.96
C ILE A 85 -2.69 2.21 -10.11
N SER A 86 -3.28 2.27 -11.30
CA SER A 86 -4.27 3.29 -11.67
C SER A 86 -5.55 3.28 -10.83
N CYS A 87 -5.92 2.14 -10.24
CA CYS A 87 -7.12 2.02 -9.40
C CYS A 87 -6.89 2.36 -7.92
N LEU A 88 -5.65 2.68 -7.53
CA LEU A 88 -5.30 3.13 -6.19
C LEU A 88 -5.13 4.66 -6.18
N ALA A 89 -5.17 5.24 -4.97
CA ALA A 89 -4.95 6.66 -4.75
C ALA A 89 -3.59 7.09 -5.33
N ALA A 90 -3.49 8.34 -5.80
CA ALA A 90 -2.29 8.84 -6.45
C ALA A 90 -1.02 8.62 -5.59
N PRO A 91 0.13 8.32 -6.23
CA PRO A 91 1.41 8.23 -5.52
C PRO A 91 1.71 9.50 -4.73
N ARG A 92 2.32 9.33 -3.57
CA ARG A 92 2.82 10.44 -2.75
C ARG A 92 4.32 10.48 -2.77
N LEU A 93 4.89 11.69 -2.77
CA LEU A 93 6.34 11.91 -2.83
C LEU A 93 7.01 11.94 -1.44
N ASP A 94 6.27 11.70 -0.36
CA ASP A 94 6.82 11.67 1.00
C ASP A 94 7.35 10.29 1.42
N GLY A 95 7.65 9.41 0.45
CA GLY A 95 8.22 8.10 0.72
C GLY A 95 9.69 8.17 1.10
N LEU A 96 10.07 7.41 2.12
CA LEU A 96 11.44 7.16 2.54
C LEU A 96 11.77 5.72 2.15
N LYS A 97 12.84 5.51 1.37
CA LYS A 97 13.29 4.19 0.93
C LYS A 97 14.63 3.84 1.56
N CYS A 98 14.69 2.74 2.31
CA CYS A 98 15.95 2.25 2.88
C CYS A 98 16.94 1.89 1.75
N ARG A 99 18.17 2.41 1.81
CA ARG A 99 19.21 2.14 0.82
C ARG A 99 19.68 0.68 0.84
N LYS A 100 19.64 0.01 2.00
CA LYS A 100 20.17 -1.35 2.19
C LYS A 100 19.24 -2.46 1.69
N CYS A 101 17.94 -2.36 2.00
CA CYS A 101 16.98 -3.44 1.72
C CYS A 101 15.80 -3.01 0.84
N GLY A 102 15.66 -1.71 0.54
CA GLY A 102 14.56 -1.18 -0.26
C GLY A 102 13.22 -1.04 0.47
N CYS A 103 13.12 -1.38 1.77
CA CYS A 103 11.91 -1.16 2.55
C CYS A 103 11.48 0.32 2.49
N MET A 104 10.17 0.55 2.35
CA MET A 104 9.62 1.89 2.26
C MET A 104 8.73 2.24 3.45
N PHE A 105 8.91 3.46 3.98
CA PHE A 105 8.09 4.02 5.03
C PHE A 105 7.83 5.50 4.74
N ARG A 106 6.69 6.05 5.14
CA ARG A 106 6.42 7.50 5.04
C ARG A 106 6.88 8.29 6.26
N GLN A 107 6.96 7.63 7.41
CA GLN A 107 7.31 8.26 8.68
C GLN A 107 8.80 8.07 8.98
N ALA A 108 9.53 9.17 9.16
CA ALA A 108 10.95 9.15 9.51
C ALA A 108 11.23 8.33 10.78
N GLN A 109 10.35 8.38 11.78
CA GLN A 109 10.48 7.58 12.99
C GLN A 109 10.46 6.07 12.70
N LYS A 110 9.53 5.61 11.84
CA LYS A 110 9.46 4.18 11.43
C LYS A 110 10.67 3.78 10.61
N MET A 111 11.13 4.64 9.70
CA MET A 111 12.34 4.39 8.93
C MET A 111 13.59 4.30 9.82
N ARG A 112 13.76 5.22 10.78
CA ARG A 112 14.84 5.16 11.77
C ARG A 112 14.79 3.87 12.57
N LEU A 113 13.62 3.51 13.09
CA LEU A 113 13.43 2.27 13.84
C LEU A 113 13.82 1.04 13.01
N HIS A 114 13.40 0.99 11.75
CA HIS A 114 13.77 -0.06 10.80
C HIS A 114 15.29 -0.11 10.60
N CYS A 115 15.94 1.01 10.25
CA CYS A 115 17.39 1.05 10.04
C CYS A 115 18.18 0.66 11.30
N THR A 116 17.72 1.04 12.49
CA THR A 116 18.37 0.67 13.75
C THR A 116 18.19 -0.81 14.07
N LYS A 117 17.00 -1.39 13.88
CA LYS A 117 16.73 -2.80 14.20
C LYS A 117 17.30 -3.77 13.16
N GLU A 118 17.03 -3.52 11.88
CA GLU A 118 17.35 -4.47 10.80
C GLU A 118 18.76 -4.29 10.25
N HIS A 119 19.34 -3.10 10.44
CA HIS A 119 20.63 -2.73 9.83
C HIS A 119 21.64 -2.17 10.82
N LEU A 120 21.32 -2.23 12.13
CA LEU A 120 22.16 -1.79 13.23
C LEU A 120 22.65 -0.34 13.06
N TRP A 121 21.88 0.50 12.36
CA TRP A 121 22.25 1.89 12.13
C TRP A 121 22.18 2.67 13.43
N LYS A 122 23.29 3.34 13.75
CA LYS A 122 23.42 4.26 14.86
C LYS A 122 23.37 5.68 14.32
N ASN A 123 22.63 6.55 15.00
CA ASN A 123 22.56 7.95 14.61
C ASN A 123 23.95 8.58 14.82
N PRO A 124 24.59 9.11 13.77
CA PRO A 124 25.88 9.79 13.91
C PRO A 124 25.76 11.10 14.70
N ARG A 125 24.54 11.65 14.85
CA ARG A 125 24.27 12.76 15.75
C ARG A 125 24.02 12.19 17.15
N ASP A 126 25.05 12.20 17.99
CA ASP A 126 24.93 11.90 19.41
C ASP A 126 24.02 12.93 20.12
N ARG A 127 23.55 12.63 21.34
CA ARG A 127 22.76 13.60 22.12
C ARG A 127 23.70 14.74 22.55
N GLY A 128 23.61 15.89 21.89
CA GLY A 128 24.37 17.08 22.23
C GLY A 128 24.08 18.27 21.32
N ARG A 129 24.48 19.47 21.76
CA ARG A 129 24.41 20.69 20.93
C ARG A 129 25.34 20.52 19.72
N PRO A 130 24.87 20.76 18.48
CA PRO A 130 25.75 20.76 17.32
C PRO A 130 26.91 21.74 17.55
N ILE A 131 28.15 21.28 17.37
CA ILE A 131 29.30 22.18 17.31
C ILE A 131 29.16 22.97 15.99
N SER A 132 29.06 24.29 16.08
CA SER A 132 28.98 25.17 14.91
C SER A 132 30.22 24.96 14.03
N GLY A 133 30.03 24.54 12.78
CA GLY A 133 31.10 24.37 11.79
C GLY A 133 31.40 22.94 11.35
N LEU A 134 30.72 21.91 11.90
CA LEU A 134 30.84 20.54 11.40
C LEU A 134 29.72 20.25 10.37
N GLU A 135 30.10 20.19 9.09
CA GLU A 135 29.21 19.83 7.98
C GLU A 135 28.47 18.51 8.29
N PRO A 136 27.14 18.50 8.38
CA PRO A 136 26.38 17.29 8.68
C PRO A 136 26.23 16.42 7.44
N SER A 137 27.33 15.98 6.82
CA SER A 137 27.32 15.14 5.62
C SER A 137 27.48 13.66 5.94
N ALA A 138 26.82 13.16 6.98
CA ALA A 138 26.56 11.74 7.07
C ALA A 138 25.32 11.46 6.20
N GLU A 139 25.53 10.84 5.04
CA GLU A 139 24.42 10.39 4.20
C GLU A 139 23.43 9.57 5.04
N LEU A 140 22.14 9.92 4.98
CA LEU A 140 21.11 9.17 5.67
C LEU A 140 21.11 7.70 5.20
N PRO A 141 20.64 6.73 5.98
CA PRO A 141 20.53 5.35 5.50
C PRO A 141 19.32 5.14 4.55
N TRP A 142 18.53 6.18 4.27
CA TRP A 142 17.38 6.15 3.37
C TRP A 142 17.36 7.33 2.39
N ILE A 143 16.73 7.09 1.23
CA ILE A 143 16.45 8.09 0.21
C ILE A 143 15.10 8.74 0.55
N GLU A 144 15.05 10.07 0.53
CA GLU A 144 13.83 10.87 0.75
C GLU A 144 13.19 11.23 -0.60
N GLY A 145 11.94 11.69 -0.58
CA GLY A 145 11.28 12.15 -1.81
C GLY A 145 10.81 11.03 -2.75
N VAL A 146 10.81 9.77 -2.30
CA VAL A 146 10.49 8.63 -3.16
C VAL A 146 8.99 8.54 -3.36
N ALA A 147 8.56 8.48 -4.62
CA ALA A 147 7.17 8.23 -4.96
C ALA A 147 6.72 6.86 -4.40
N CYS A 148 5.65 6.85 -3.62
CA CYS A 148 5.08 5.64 -3.04
C CYS A 148 3.55 5.65 -3.12
N GLN A 149 2.97 4.48 -3.44
CA GLN A 149 1.54 4.27 -3.43
C GLN A 149 1.14 3.35 -2.27
N ARG A 150 -0.10 3.45 -1.81
CA ARG A 150 -0.60 2.68 -0.68
C ARG A 150 -1.78 1.81 -1.09
N PHE A 151 -1.72 0.55 -0.67
CA PHE A 151 -2.87 -0.34 -0.73
C PHE A 151 -3.87 0.04 0.37
N PHE A 152 -3.47 0.03 1.64
CA PHE A 152 -4.40 0.21 2.75
C PHE A 152 -4.31 1.62 3.41
N PRO A 153 -5.44 2.12 3.97
CA PRO A 153 -5.41 3.29 4.84
C PRO A 153 -4.54 3.04 6.09
N SER A 154 -4.04 4.12 6.70
CA SER A 154 -3.12 4.08 7.86
C SER A 154 -3.87 3.96 9.17
#